data_AF-M0K6F8-F1
#
_entry.id   AF-M0K6F8-F1
#
_cell.length_a   1.000
_cell.length_b   1.000
_cell.length_c   1.000
_cell.angle_alpha   90.00
_cell.angle_beta   90.00
_cell.angle_gamma   90.00
#
_symmetry.space_group_name_H-M   'P 1'
#
loop_
_entity.id
_entity.type
_entity.pdbx_description
1 polymer ?
#
loop_
_entity_poly.entity_id
_entity_poly.type
_entity_poly.pdbx_seq_one_letter_code
_entity_poly.pdbx_strand_id
1 'polypeptide(L)'
;MDHIYEQAKFNDILRRWFEYRHDKHDADQWEPPVKFSDNDPVNDADFFTKEERSKLYNASLEYKTPPAYDNQTPEEQDRWKAHIAQMLKKPKEQVRSSDFKELRKSWKFPSLIGCTLDGALQPLKIERSEMSWLRLEKRVEE
;
A
#
# COMPACT_ATOMS: atom_id res chain seq x y z
N MET A 1 -18.83 17.77 -8.36
CA MET A 1 -17.46 17.62 -8.91
C MET A 1 -17.29 16.22 -9.47
N ASP A 2 -17.65 15.18 -8.70
CA ASP A 2 -17.59 13.77 -9.12
C ASP A 2 -18.32 13.45 -10.44
N HIS A 3 -19.51 14.03 -10.65
CA HIS A 3 -20.33 13.70 -11.83
C HIS A 3 -19.71 14.16 -13.17
N ILE A 4 -18.93 15.25 -13.15
CA ILE A 4 -18.21 15.78 -14.33
C ILE A 4 -16.96 14.93 -14.59
N TYR A 5 -16.29 14.51 -13.53
CA TYR A 5 -15.11 13.65 -13.61
C TYR A 5 -15.45 12.24 -14.15
N GLU A 6 -16.60 11.69 -13.78
CA GLU A 6 -17.10 10.44 -14.36
C GLU A 6 -17.42 10.56 -15.85
N GLN A 7 -18.03 11.67 -16.28
CA GLN A 7 -18.31 11.94 -17.69
C GLN A 7 -17.02 12.09 -18.52
N ALA A 8 -15.99 12.72 -17.96
CA ALA A 8 -14.68 12.85 -18.60
C ALA A 8 -14.02 11.49 -18.82
N LYS A 9 -14.00 10.62 -17.79
CA LYS A 9 -13.47 9.26 -17.90
C LYS A 9 -14.22 8.42 -18.93
N PHE A 10 -15.55 8.53 -18.94
CA PHE A 10 -16.38 7.79 -19.88
C PHE A 10 -16.11 8.23 -21.33
N ASN A 11 -15.97 9.53 -21.56
CA ASN A 11 -15.59 10.09 -22.86
C ASN A 11 -14.20 9.61 -23.32
N ASP A 12 -13.22 9.60 -22.42
CA ASP A 12 -11.87 9.07 -22.69
C ASP A 12 -11.87 7.58 -23.05
N ILE A 13 -12.70 6.77 -22.38
CA ILE A 13 -12.86 5.35 -22.70
C ILE A 13 -13.47 5.18 -24.09
N LEU A 14 -14.52 5.93 -24.41
CA LEU A 14 -15.15 5.90 -25.73
C LEU A 14 -14.17 6.30 -26.82
N ARG A 15 -13.41 7.40 -26.62
CA ARG A 15 -12.39 7.85 -27.57
C ARG A 15 -11.38 6.74 -27.86
N ARG A 16 -10.78 6.15 -26.82
CA ARG A 16 -9.82 5.03 -26.97
C ARG A 16 -10.43 3.81 -27.66
N TRP A 17 -11.70 3.52 -27.40
CA TRP A 17 -12.40 2.41 -28.04
C TRP A 17 -12.59 2.64 -29.54
N PHE A 18 -12.99 3.85 -29.95
CA PHE A 18 -13.13 4.20 -31.35
C PHE A 18 -11.78 4.26 -32.07
N GLU A 19 -10.73 4.77 -31.43
CA GLU A 19 -9.35 4.69 -31.93
C GLU A 19 -8.94 3.24 -32.19
N TYR A 20 -9.15 2.34 -31.22
CA TYR A 20 -8.86 0.91 -31.38
C TYR A 20 -9.67 0.28 -32.54
N ARG A 21 -10.95 0.61 -32.68
CA ARG A 21 -11.79 0.09 -33.78
C ARG A 21 -11.35 0.62 -35.15
N HIS A 22 -10.93 1.87 -35.24
CA HIS A 22 -10.35 2.41 -36.46
C HIS A 22 -9.08 1.64 -36.83
N ASP A 23 -8.14 1.50 -35.89
CA ASP A 23 -6.86 0.82 -36.10
C ASP A 23 -6.97 -0.68 -36.44
N LYS A 24 -7.95 -1.39 -35.86
CA LYS A 24 -8.08 -2.85 -36.00
C LYS A 24 -9.17 -3.31 -36.96
N HIS A 25 -10.15 -2.48 -37.24
CA HIS A 25 -11.36 -2.87 -37.96
C HIS A 25 -11.77 -1.89 -39.06
N ASP A 26 -10.91 -0.93 -39.42
CA ASP A 26 -11.15 0.07 -40.48
C ASP A 26 -12.49 0.81 -40.30
N ALA A 27 -12.88 1.00 -39.03
CA ALA A 27 -14.11 1.70 -38.67
C ALA A 27 -13.91 3.22 -38.74
N ASP A 28 -15.00 3.97 -38.90
CA ASP A 28 -14.94 5.43 -38.92
C ASP A 28 -14.34 6.01 -37.64
N GLN A 29 -13.49 7.01 -37.79
CA GLN A 29 -12.93 7.77 -36.67
C GLN A 29 -14.04 8.59 -36.01
N TRP A 30 -14.12 8.53 -34.68
CA TRP A 30 -15.08 9.29 -33.90
C TRP A 30 -14.36 10.28 -32.99
N GLU A 31 -14.71 11.56 -33.12
CA GLU A 31 -14.24 12.63 -32.25
C GLU A 31 -15.36 13.01 -31.26
N PRO A 32 -15.07 13.08 -29.95
CA PRO A 32 -16.08 13.40 -28.96
C PRO A 32 -16.56 14.86 -29.11
N PRO A 33 -17.88 15.11 -29.00
CA PRO A 33 -18.45 16.46 -29.13
C PRO A 33 -18.06 17.39 -27.97
N VAL A 34 -17.72 16.81 -26.81
CA VAL A 34 -17.23 17.53 -25.64
C VAL A 34 -15.79 17.11 -25.41
N LYS A 35 -14.87 18.08 -25.43
CA LYS A 35 -13.47 17.89 -25.07
C LYS A 35 -13.26 18.42 -23.66
N PHE A 36 -12.94 17.53 -22.73
CA PHE A 36 -12.56 17.92 -21.38
C PHE A 36 -11.10 18.34 -21.41
N SER A 37 -10.81 19.60 -21.10
CA SER A 37 -9.46 20.06 -20.83
C SER A 37 -9.23 19.96 -19.33
N ASP A 38 -8.54 18.92 -18.90
CA ASP A 38 -7.91 18.97 -17.58
C ASP A 38 -6.70 19.89 -17.70
N ASN A 39 -6.48 20.76 -16.70
CA ASN A 39 -5.13 21.30 -16.50
C ASN A 39 -4.21 20.10 -16.30
N ASP A 40 -3.01 20.11 -16.91
CA ASP A 40 -2.05 19.01 -16.77
C ASP A 40 -2.04 18.56 -15.31
N PRO A 41 -2.26 17.27 -15.02
CA PRO A 41 -2.26 16.79 -13.66
C PRO A 41 -0.89 17.15 -13.10
N VAL A 42 -0.88 18.12 -12.18
CA VAL A 42 0.33 18.50 -11.49
C VAL A 42 0.74 17.26 -10.71
N ASN A 43 1.72 16.54 -11.25
CA ASN A 43 2.27 15.35 -10.65
C ASN A 43 3.18 15.77 -9.48
N ASP A 44 2.63 16.58 -8.57
CA ASP A 44 3.23 17.12 -7.35
C ASP A 44 3.22 16.05 -6.25
N ALA A 45 3.49 14.79 -6.60
CA ALA A 45 3.70 13.77 -5.60
C ALA A 45 4.96 14.14 -4.82
N ASP A 46 4.78 14.70 -3.63
CA ASP A 46 5.88 15.06 -2.74
C ASP A 46 6.67 13.79 -2.37
N PHE A 47 7.92 13.75 -2.80
CA PHE A 47 8.77 12.58 -2.59
C PHE A 47 9.44 12.70 -1.23
N PHE A 48 9.38 11.63 -0.44
CA PHE A 48 10.13 11.58 0.82
C PHE A 48 11.62 11.78 0.59
N THR A 49 12.18 12.76 1.30
CA THR A 49 13.61 12.97 1.47
C THR A 49 14.25 11.79 2.20
N LYS A 50 15.58 11.69 2.17
CA LYS A 50 16.31 10.61 2.86
C LYS A 50 16.02 10.60 4.36
N GLU A 51 15.92 11.76 5.00
CA GLU A 51 15.62 11.86 6.42
C GLU A 51 14.20 11.39 6.75
N GLU A 52 13.23 11.74 5.92
CA GLU A 52 11.84 11.31 6.10
C GLU A 52 11.68 9.81 5.90
N ARG A 53 12.42 9.21 4.97
CA ARG A 53 12.47 7.74 4.81
C ARG A 53 12.99 7.06 6.07
N SER A 54 14.03 7.60 6.70
CA SER A 54 14.52 7.08 7.99
C SER A 54 13.49 7.23 9.11
N LYS A 55 12.80 8.38 9.18
CA LYS A 55 11.71 8.60 10.15
C LYS A 55 10.57 7.61 9.92
N LEU A 56 10.18 7.38 8.66
CA LEU A 56 9.14 6.43 8.27
C LEU A 56 9.51 5.00 8.67
N TYR A 57 10.75 4.57 8.40
CA TYR A 57 11.22 3.25 8.80
C TYR A 57 11.24 3.09 10.32
N ASN A 58 11.75 4.07 11.07
CA ASN A 58 11.75 4.02 12.53
C ASN A 58 10.32 3.96 13.11
N ALA A 59 9.40 4.77 12.58
CA ALA A 59 7.99 4.72 12.97
C ALA A 59 7.35 3.36 12.69
N SER A 60 7.78 2.67 11.63
CA SER A 60 7.26 1.33 11.29
C SER A 60 7.60 0.24 12.31
N LEU A 61 8.68 0.41 13.10
CA LEU A 61 9.07 -0.53 14.16
C LEU A 61 8.06 -0.57 15.31
N GLU A 62 7.44 0.58 15.58
CA GLU A 62 6.46 0.76 16.66
C GLU A 62 5.02 0.69 16.15
N TYR A 63 4.82 0.84 14.83
CA TYR A 63 3.50 0.84 14.23
C TYR A 63 2.76 -0.49 14.47
N LYS A 64 1.61 -0.40 15.16
CA LYS A 64 0.76 -1.54 15.52
C LYS A 64 1.45 -2.58 16.40
N THR A 65 2.54 -2.20 17.06
CA THR A 65 3.24 -3.01 18.04
C THR A 65 2.67 -2.71 19.43
N PRO A 66 1.94 -3.64 20.09
CA PRO A 66 1.43 -3.41 21.43
C PRO A 66 2.59 -3.43 22.45
N PRO A 67 2.46 -2.77 23.61
CA PRO A 67 3.44 -2.88 24.68
C PRO A 67 3.40 -4.28 25.33
N ALA A 68 4.26 -4.52 26.31
CA ALA A 68 4.24 -5.77 27.08
C ALA A 68 2.92 -5.92 27.84
N TYR A 69 2.33 -7.13 27.79
CA TYR A 69 1.02 -7.43 28.41
C TYR A 69 0.97 -7.09 29.90
N ASP A 70 2.09 -7.27 30.62
CA ASP A 70 2.21 -7.07 32.07
C ASP A 70 2.54 -5.63 32.47
N ASN A 71 2.79 -4.73 31.51
CA ASN A 71 3.18 -3.34 31.75
C ASN A 71 2.04 -2.36 31.45
N GLN A 72 0.79 -2.78 31.69
CA GLN A 72 -0.42 -2.02 31.34
C GLN A 72 -1.44 -2.04 32.47
N THR A 73 -2.23 -0.98 32.59
CA THR A 73 -3.43 -1.01 33.44
C THR A 73 -4.51 -1.90 32.80
N PRO A 74 -5.50 -2.40 33.58
CA PRO A 74 -6.62 -3.16 33.03
C PRO A 74 -7.35 -2.43 31.90
N GLU A 75 -7.53 -1.11 32.01
CA GLU A 75 -8.18 -0.27 31.00
C GLU A 75 -7.35 -0.15 29.72
N GLU A 76 -6.03 0.01 29.86
CA GLU A 76 -5.10 0.01 28.73
C GLU A 76 -5.09 -1.34 28.01
N GLN A 77 -5.06 -2.42 28.78
CA GLN A 77 -5.09 -3.77 28.25
C GLN A 77 -6.40 -4.05 27.50
N ASP A 78 -7.53 -3.57 28.01
CA ASP A 78 -8.83 -3.70 27.36
C ASP A 78 -8.89 -2.96 26.01
N ARG A 79 -8.35 -1.74 25.94
CA ARG A 79 -8.20 -0.97 24.69
C ARG A 79 -7.33 -1.69 23.68
N TRP A 80 -6.18 -2.21 24.11
CA TRP A 80 -5.29 -2.95 23.23
C TRP A 80 -5.88 -4.27 22.75
N LYS A 81 -6.60 -5.00 23.61
CA LYS A 81 -7.34 -6.21 23.20
C LYS A 81 -8.33 -5.90 22.09
N ALA A 82 -9.04 -4.76 22.15
CA ALA A 82 -9.94 -4.35 21.08
C ALA A 82 -9.20 -4.06 19.75
N HIS A 83 -8.08 -3.34 19.80
CA HIS A 83 -7.26 -3.10 18.61
C HIS A 83 -6.66 -4.38 18.02
N ILE A 84 -6.15 -5.27 18.86
CA ILE A 84 -5.56 -6.56 18.45
C ILE A 84 -6.64 -7.47 17.85
N ALA A 85 -7.84 -7.49 18.43
CA ALA A 85 -8.99 -8.23 17.89
C ALA A 85 -9.31 -7.83 16.45
N GLN A 86 -9.33 -6.52 16.16
CA GLN A 86 -9.54 -5.99 14.81
C GLN A 86 -8.39 -6.38 13.86
N MET A 87 -7.15 -6.30 14.32
CA MET A 87 -5.98 -6.65 13.50
C MET A 87 -5.92 -8.14 13.15
N LEU A 88 -6.20 -9.00 14.12
CA LEU A 88 -6.18 -10.45 13.97
C LEU A 88 -7.51 -11.02 13.46
N LYS A 89 -8.52 -10.16 13.26
CA LYS A 89 -9.88 -10.53 12.82
C LYS A 89 -10.47 -11.66 13.68
N LYS A 90 -10.38 -11.53 14.99
CA LYS A 90 -10.92 -12.51 15.95
C LYS A 90 -11.67 -11.82 17.09
N PRO A 91 -12.57 -12.51 17.81
CA PRO A 91 -13.28 -11.93 18.96
C PRO A 91 -12.31 -11.42 20.03
N LYS A 92 -12.68 -10.33 20.72
CA LYS A 92 -11.85 -9.68 21.76
C LYS A 92 -11.57 -10.63 22.92
N GLU A 93 -12.53 -11.46 23.26
CA GLU A 93 -12.49 -12.46 24.31
C GLU A 93 -11.47 -13.57 23.99
N GLN A 94 -11.12 -13.75 22.72
CA GLN A 94 -10.12 -14.72 22.25
C GLN A 94 -8.72 -14.11 22.14
N VAL A 95 -8.53 -12.83 22.49
CA VAL A 95 -7.21 -12.20 22.54
C VAL A 95 -6.50 -12.57 23.84
N ARG A 96 -5.34 -13.22 23.71
CA ARG A 96 -4.50 -13.73 24.79
C ARG A 96 -3.15 -13.02 24.81
N SER A 97 -2.42 -13.16 25.91
CA SER A 97 -1.06 -12.62 26.06
C SER A 97 -0.09 -13.11 24.97
N SER A 98 -0.32 -14.32 24.41
CA SER A 98 0.45 -14.83 23.27
C SER A 98 0.36 -13.92 22.04
N ASP A 99 -0.81 -13.33 21.76
CA ASP A 99 -0.99 -12.44 20.61
C ASP A 99 -0.18 -11.15 20.75
N PHE A 100 -0.10 -10.61 21.98
CA PHE A 100 0.74 -9.45 22.27
C PHE A 100 2.21 -9.78 22.00
N LYS A 101 2.66 -10.96 22.45
CA LYS A 101 4.03 -11.42 22.24
C LYS A 101 4.35 -11.66 20.77
N GLU A 102 3.42 -12.20 19.99
CA GLU A 102 3.59 -12.42 18.56
C GLU A 102 3.64 -11.09 17.79
N LEU A 103 2.71 -10.17 18.06
CA LEU A 103 2.69 -8.86 17.41
C LEU A 103 3.95 -8.04 17.69
N ARG A 104 4.48 -8.10 18.92
CA ARG A 104 5.76 -7.47 19.28
C ARG A 104 6.98 -8.01 18.53
N LYS A 105 6.88 -9.23 18.01
CA LYS A 105 7.94 -9.86 17.23
C LYS A 105 7.70 -9.74 15.72
N SER A 106 6.60 -9.13 15.32
CA SER A 106 6.23 -9.02 13.91
C SER A 106 7.15 -8.04 13.19
N TRP A 107 7.81 -8.52 12.13
CA TRP A 107 8.60 -7.70 11.23
C TRP A 107 7.80 -7.25 10.00
N LYS A 108 6.48 -7.49 9.97
CA LYS A 108 5.66 -7.28 8.77
C LYS A 108 5.78 -5.86 8.20
N PHE A 109 5.51 -4.83 9.00
CA PHE A 109 5.57 -3.44 8.51
C PHE A 109 7.00 -2.95 8.28
N PRO A 110 7.97 -3.18 9.19
CA PRO A 110 9.36 -2.83 8.93
C PRO A 110 9.92 -3.46 7.67
N SER A 111 9.67 -4.76 7.44
CA SER A 111 10.12 -5.44 6.23
C SER A 111 9.45 -4.90 4.97
N LEU A 112 8.15 -4.58 5.00
CA LEU A 112 7.45 -3.97 3.86
C LEU A 112 8.03 -2.61 3.50
N ILE A 113 8.23 -1.74 4.50
CA ILE A 113 8.82 -0.41 4.29
C ILE A 113 10.27 -0.54 3.83
N GLY A 114 11.08 -1.37 4.49
CA GLY A 114 12.48 -1.61 4.11
C GLY A 114 12.61 -2.12 2.67
N CYS A 115 11.83 -3.15 2.28
CA CYS A 115 11.84 -3.66 0.91
C CYS A 115 11.41 -2.61 -0.13
N THR A 116 10.48 -1.73 0.24
CA THR A 116 10.05 -0.61 -0.62
C THR A 116 11.17 0.42 -0.77
N LEU A 117 11.84 0.78 0.33
CA LEU A 117 12.89 1.78 0.36
C LEU A 117 14.16 1.30 -0.38
N ASP A 118 14.56 0.05 -0.19
CA ASP A 118 15.80 -0.50 -0.75
C ASP A 118 15.61 -1.05 -2.16
N GLY A 119 14.48 -1.72 -2.42
CA GLY A 119 14.21 -2.41 -3.68
C GLY A 119 13.24 -1.69 -4.62
N ALA A 120 12.70 -0.52 -4.22
CA ALA A 120 11.65 0.19 -4.95
C ALA A 120 10.45 -0.71 -5.31
N LEU A 121 10.21 -1.75 -4.52
CA LEU A 121 9.13 -2.70 -4.74
C LEU A 121 7.82 -2.08 -4.27
N GLN A 122 6.82 -2.07 -5.15
CA GLN A 122 5.46 -1.75 -4.76
C GLN A 122 4.92 -2.84 -3.81
N PRO A 123 3.98 -2.52 -2.90
CA PRO A 123 3.43 -3.50 -1.95
C PRO A 123 2.93 -4.80 -2.62
N LEU A 124 2.25 -4.68 -3.76
CA LEU A 124 1.76 -5.84 -4.53
C LEU A 124 2.91 -6.73 -5.05
N LYS A 125 4.06 -6.13 -5.38
CA LYS A 125 5.24 -6.90 -5.78
C LYS A 125 5.82 -7.65 -4.59
N ILE A 126 5.88 -7.03 -3.41
CA ILE A 126 6.37 -7.69 -2.19
C ILE A 126 5.48 -8.87 -1.81
N GLU A 127 4.15 -8.72 -1.92
CA GLU A 127 3.20 -9.80 -1.67
C GLU A 127 3.42 -11.01 -2.61
N ARG A 128 3.79 -10.74 -3.86
CA ARG A 128 4.05 -11.76 -4.89
C ARG A 128 5.47 -12.31 -4.87
N SER A 129 6.35 -11.77 -4.04
CA SER A 129 7.74 -12.24 -3.96
C SER A 129 7.81 -13.61 -3.32
N GLU A 130 8.60 -14.50 -3.92
CA GLU A 130 8.88 -15.82 -3.38
C GLU A 130 10.24 -15.88 -2.69
N MET A 131 10.33 -16.66 -1.60
CA MET A 131 11.61 -16.93 -0.94
C MET A 131 12.62 -17.62 -1.88
N SER A 132 12.12 -18.33 -2.89
CA SER A 132 12.91 -18.97 -3.95
C SER A 132 13.70 -17.99 -4.81
N TRP A 133 13.39 -16.68 -4.77
CA TRP A 133 14.10 -15.64 -5.52
C TRP A 133 15.26 -15.05 -4.72
N LEU A 134 15.25 -15.21 -3.40
CA LEU A 134 16.28 -14.67 -2.53
C LEU A 134 17.60 -15.44 -2.71
N ARG A 135 18.70 -14.71 -2.90
CA ARG A 135 20.05 -15.26 -3.07
C ARG A 135 21.02 -14.57 -2.10
N LEU A 136 20.98 -14.98 -0.82
CA LEU A 136 21.87 -14.43 0.21
C LEU A 136 23.33 -14.91 0.08
N GLU A 137 23.54 -15.99 -0.67
CA GLU A 137 24.84 -16.66 -0.77
C GLU A 137 25.77 -16.01 -1.82
N LYS A 138 25.21 -15.25 -2.77
CA LYS A 138 26.01 -14.50 -3.74
C LYS A 138 26.56 -13.25 -3.09
N ARG A 139 27.77 -13.34 -2.55
CA ARG A 139 28.61 -12.18 -2.31
C ARG A 139 28.97 -11.60 -3.69
N VAL A 140 28.64 -10.35 -3.94
CA VAL A 140 29.12 -9.62 -5.13
C VAL A 140 30.63 -9.52 -4.97
N GLU A 141 31.39 -10.22 -5.82
CA GLU A 141 32.83 -9.96 -5.96
C GLU A 141 32.96 -8.57 -6.59
N GLU A 142 33.65 -7.68 -5.90
CA GLU A 142 34.05 -6.34 -6.38
C GLU A 142 35.06 -6.42 -7.51
#